data_AF-A0A2G9U7Z2-F1
#
_entry.id   AF-A0A2G9U7Z2-F1
#
_cell.length_a   1.000
_cell.length_b   1.000
_cell.length_c   1.000
_cell.angle_alpha   90.00
_cell.angle_beta   90.00
_cell.angle_gamma   90.00
#
_symmetry.space_group_name_H-M   'P 1'
#
loop_
_entity.id
_entity.type
_entity.pdbx_description
1 polymer ?
#
loop_
_entity_poly.entity_id
_entity_poly.type
_entity_poly.pdbx_seq_one_letter_code
_entity_poly.pdbx_strand_id
1 'polypeptide(L)'
;MSVCRRALGAAALDGFVYAVGGNNGLECLDTVERYDLFRNEWIRVASLGTRRDDASVSVLNGCLYAVGGYDGNAVLNTVER
;
A
#
# COMPACT_ATOMS: atom_id res chain seq x y z
N MET A 1 -8.51 -8.98 1.99
CA MET A 1 -7.04 -8.84 1.99
C MET A 1 -6.48 -10.18 2.39
N SER A 2 -5.35 -10.58 1.80
CA SER A 2 -4.68 -11.85 2.11
C SER A 2 -3.89 -11.81 3.41
N VAL A 3 -3.59 -10.61 3.92
CA VAL A 3 -2.91 -10.38 5.20
C VAL A 3 -3.64 -9.30 6.00
N CYS A 4 -3.77 -9.49 7.32
CA CYS A 4 -4.23 -8.43 8.22
C CYS A 4 -3.20 -7.31 8.24
N ARG A 5 -3.64 -6.05 8.15
CA ARG A 5 -2.73 -4.89 8.17
C ARG A 5 -3.37 -3.71 8.89
N ARG A 6 -2.57 -2.99 9.68
CA ARG A 6 -2.87 -1.66 10.22
C ARG A 6 -1.97 -0.62 9.54
N ALA A 7 -2.25 0.67 9.73
CA ALA A 7 -1.35 1.74 9.27
C ALA A 7 -1.04 1.69 7.75
N LEU A 8 -1.96 1.16 6.95
CA LEU A 8 -1.81 1.07 5.50
C LEU A 8 -2.19 2.40 4.84
N GLY A 9 -1.62 2.66 3.65
CA GLY A 9 -2.13 3.70 2.77
C GLY A 9 -3.19 3.14 1.82
N ALA A 10 -4.32 3.82 1.67
CA ALA A 10 -5.41 3.39 0.80
C ALA A 10 -5.74 4.45 -0.26
N ALA A 11 -6.03 4.03 -1.48
CA ALA A 11 -6.48 4.91 -2.54
C ALA A 11 -7.33 4.18 -3.58
N ALA A 12 -8.17 4.94 -4.30
CA ALA A 12 -8.96 4.45 -5.42
C ALA A 12 -8.31 4.86 -6.74
N LEU A 13 -8.08 3.91 -7.65
CA LEU A 13 -7.51 4.12 -8.99
C LEU A 13 -8.17 3.17 -9.99
N ASP A 14 -8.55 3.68 -11.16
CA ASP A 14 -9.13 2.92 -12.28
C ASP A 14 -10.31 2.00 -11.88
N GLY A 15 -11.16 2.47 -10.95
CA GLY A 15 -12.33 1.73 -10.47
C GLY A 15 -12.02 0.65 -9.43
N PHE A 16 -10.79 0.57 -8.93
CA PHE A 16 -10.39 -0.37 -7.89
C PHE A 16 -9.91 0.34 -6.63
N VAL A 17 -10.00 -0.35 -5.48
CA VAL A 17 -9.41 0.10 -4.21
C VAL A 17 -8.07 -0.58 -4.00
N TYR A 18 -7.05 0.17 -3.62
CA TYR A 18 -5.72 -0.33 -3.32
C TYR A 18 -5.43 -0.21 -1.83
N ALA A 19 -4.83 -1.25 -1.27
CA ALA A 19 -4.24 -1.29 0.06
C ALA A 19 -2.73 -1.43 -0.10
N VAL A 20 -1.98 -0.43 0.34
CA VAL A 20 -0.54 -0.28 0.08
C VAL A 20 0.20 -0.31 1.41
N GLY A 21 1.15 -1.24 1.55
CA GLY A 21 2.00 -1.34 2.75
C GLY A 21 1.20 -1.59 4.03
N GLY A 22 1.62 -0.96 5.13
CA GLY A 22 1.08 -1.18 6.47
C GLY A 22 1.85 -2.24 7.25
N ASN A 23 1.30 -2.66 8.37
CA ASN A 23 1.97 -3.52 9.33
C ASN A 23 1.04 -4.66 9.75
N ASN A 24 1.49 -5.92 9.70
CA ASN A 24 0.68 -7.09 10.06
C ASN A 24 0.78 -7.50 11.54
N GLY A 25 1.44 -6.70 12.37
CA GLY A 25 1.75 -7.00 13.77
C GLY A 25 3.09 -7.72 13.97
N LEU A 26 3.73 -8.18 12.89
CA LEU A 26 5.04 -8.82 12.91
C LEU A 26 6.08 -7.97 12.16
N GLU A 27 5.70 -7.44 11.00
CA GLU A 27 6.60 -6.69 10.13
C GLU A 27 5.89 -5.58 9.36
N CYS A 28 6.69 -4.62 8.92
CA CYS A 28 6.30 -3.61 7.95
C CYS A 28 6.23 -4.25 6.55
N LEU A 29 5.14 -4.00 5.82
CA LEU A 29 4.80 -4.65 4.57
C LEU A 29 5.25 -3.81 3.37
N ASP A 30 5.78 -4.48 2.35
CA ASP A 30 5.96 -3.94 1.00
C ASP A 30 4.76 -4.28 0.08
N THR A 31 3.83 -5.06 0.60
CA THR A 31 2.80 -5.70 -0.20
C THR A 31 1.72 -4.70 -0.61
N VAL A 32 1.32 -4.74 -1.88
CA VAL A 32 0.18 -3.98 -2.40
C VAL A 32 -0.90 -4.96 -2.87
N GLU A 33 -2.12 -4.74 -2.43
CA GLU A 33 -3.29 -5.51 -2.85
C GLU A 33 -4.33 -4.58 -3.45
N ARG A 34 -5.04 -5.06 -4.46
CA ARG A 34 -6.15 -4.37 -5.10
C ARG A 34 -7.43 -5.17 -4.92
N TYR A 35 -8.52 -4.50 -4.59
CA TYR A 35 -9.83 -5.12 -4.50
C TYR A 35 -10.49 -5.17 -5.88
N ASP A 36 -10.71 -6.37 -6.41
CA ASP A 36 -11.47 -6.61 -7.63
C ASP A 36 -12.95 -6.77 -7.29
N LEU A 37 -13.77 -5.78 -7.68
CA LEU A 37 -15.21 -5.77 -7.43
C LEU A 37 -15.96 -6.88 -8.16
N PHE A 38 -15.47 -7.33 -9.32
CA PHE A 38 -16.13 -8.37 -10.10
C PHE A 38 -15.91 -9.76 -9.51
N ARG A 39 -14.73 -9.98 -8.93
CA ARG A 39 -14.36 -11.23 -8.27
C ARG A 39 -14.66 -11.25 -6.78
N ASN A 40 -14.96 -10.08 -6.21
CA ASN A 40 -15.19 -9.89 -4.77
C ASN A 40 -13.99 -10.40 -3.94
N GLU A 41 -12.78 -10.12 -4.42
CA GLU A 41 -11.55 -10.64 -3.83
C GLU A 41 -10.44 -9.59 -3.85
N TRP A 42 -9.47 -9.78 -2.97
CA TRP A 42 -8.24 -8.99 -2.97
C TRP A 42 -7.17 -9.74 -3.75
N ILE A 43 -6.55 -9.05 -4.70
CA ILE A 43 -5.52 -9.60 -5.58
C ILE A 43 -4.23 -8.85 -5.31
N ARG A 44 -3.13 -9.58 -5.10
CA ARG A 44 -1.81 -8.99 -4.95
C ARG A 44 -1.34 -8.40 -6.28
N VAL A 45 -0.80 -7.19 -6.25
CA VAL A 45 -0.22 -6.51 -7.42
C VAL A 45 1.28 -6.26 -7.19
N ALA A 46 1.90 -5.39 -7.99
CA ALA A 46 3.30 -5.01 -7.81
C ALA A 46 3.56 -4.51 -6.37
N SER A 47 4.56 -5.08 -5.71
CA SER A 47 5.01 -4.63 -4.39
C SER A 47 5.68 -3.25 -4.49
N LEU A 48 5.73 -2.56 -3.35
CA LEU A 48 6.59 -1.42 -3.12
C LEU A 48 8.07 -1.83 -3.20
N GLY A 49 8.94 -0.88 -3.58
CA GLY A 49 10.38 -1.09 -3.55
C GLY A 49 10.96 -1.03 -2.15
N THR A 50 10.33 -0.26 -1.26
CA THR A 50 10.64 -0.18 0.17
C THR A 50 9.38 -0.49 0.96
N ARG A 51 9.46 -1.33 2.00
CA ARG A 51 8.32 -1.54 2.90
C ARG A 51 7.95 -0.24 3.60
N ARG A 52 6.64 0.00 3.79
CA ARG A 52 6.15 1.23 4.43
C ARG A 52 4.91 0.96 5.27
N ASP A 53 4.92 1.32 6.55
CA ASP A 53 3.73 1.55 7.35
C ASP A 53 3.59 3.05 7.67
N ASP A 54 2.39 3.48 8.03
CA ASP A 54 2.02 4.90 8.23
C ASP A 54 2.32 5.81 7.01
N ALA A 55 2.43 5.23 5.82
CA ALA A 55 2.61 5.99 4.58
C ALA A 55 1.29 6.62 4.11
N SER A 56 1.39 7.83 3.57
CA SER A 56 0.28 8.46 2.84
C SER A 56 0.26 7.95 1.41
N VAL A 57 -0.93 7.63 0.90
CA VAL A 57 -1.09 7.16 -0.49
C VAL A 57 -2.09 8.04 -1.21
N SER A 58 -1.74 8.45 -2.42
CA SER A 58 -2.59 9.31 -3.24
C SER A 58 -2.43 8.98 -4.72
N VAL A 59 -3.43 9.38 -5.51
CA VAL A 59 -3.42 9.21 -6.96
C VAL A 59 -3.12 10.55 -7.61
N LEU A 60 -2.16 10.56 -8.54
CA LEU A 60 -1.84 11.70 -9.38
C LEU A 60 -1.55 11.21 -10.79
N ASN A 61 -2.23 11.78 -11.79
CA ASN A 61 -2.04 11.45 -13.21
C ASN A 61 -2.11 9.94 -13.52
N GLY A 62 -3.09 9.24 -12.92
CA GLY A 62 -3.31 7.81 -13.16
C GLY A 62 -2.26 6.89 -12.51
N CYS A 63 -1.46 7.40 -11.57
CA CYS A 63 -0.48 6.61 -10.83
C CYS A 63 -0.75 6.71 -9.33
N LEU A 64 -0.50 5.62 -8.61
CA LEU A 64 -0.42 5.63 -7.15
C LEU A 64 0.93 6.19 -6.72
N TYR A 65 0.95 6.93 -5.62
CA TYR A 65 2.17 7.40 -4.98
C TYR A 65 2.09 7.05 -3.50
N ALA A 66 3.13 6.37 -2.99
CA ALA A 66 3.31 6.15 -1.56
C ALA A 66 4.38 7.10 -1.04
N VAL A 67 4.00 7.97 -0.10
CA VAL A 67 4.81 9.08 0.39
C VAL A 67 5.14 8.86 1.87
N GLY A 68 6.45 8.90 2.19
CA GLY A 68 6.93 8.78 3.55
C GLY A 68 6.66 7.42 4.18
N GLY A 69 6.26 7.43 5.45
CA GLY A 69 6.03 6.23 6.27
C GLY A 69 7.26 5.81 7.07
N TYR A 70 7.24 4.59 7.60
CA TYR A 70 8.31 3.96 8.34
C TYR A 70 8.61 2.57 7.74
N ASP A 71 9.88 2.26 7.51
CA ASP A 71 10.30 1.02 6.85
C ASP A 71 10.62 -0.11 7.83
N GLY A 72 10.14 -0.05 9.07
CA GLY A 72 10.55 -0.98 10.11
C GLY A 72 11.87 -0.62 10.80
N ASN A 73 12.68 0.30 10.25
CA ASN A 73 13.93 0.78 10.85
C ASN A 73 13.99 2.31 11.01
N ALA A 74 13.53 3.06 10.03
CA ALA A 74 13.62 4.52 9.98
C ALA A 74 12.37 5.15 9.34
N VAL A 75 12.09 6.40 9.74
CA VAL A 75 11.09 7.23 9.07
C VAL A 75 11.63 7.67 7.72
N LEU A 76 10.77 7.65 6.70
CA LEU A 76 11.14 7.86 5.31
C LEU A 76 10.80 9.28 4.86
N ASN A 77 11.73 9.88 4.11
CA ASN A 77 11.53 11.13 3.37
C ASN A 77 11.40 10.90 1.85
N THR A 78 11.16 9.65 1.43
CA THR A 78 11.09 9.23 0.03
C THR A 78 9.66 9.05 -0.44
N VAL A 79 9.49 9.09 -1.77
CA VAL A 79 8.24 8.75 -2.46
C VAL A 79 8.53 7.66 -3.49
N GLU A 80 7.57 6.78 -3.71
CA GLU A 80 7.59 5.79 -4.80
C GLU A 80 6.26 5.73 -5.53
N ARG A 81 6.29 5.24 -6.78
CA ARG A 81 5.19 5.22 -7.74
C ARG A 81 4.93 3.81 -8.25
#